data_AF-A0A1H7JDF6-F1
#
_entry.id   AF-A0A1H7JDF6-F1
#
_cell.length_a   1.000
_cell.length_b   1.000
_cell.length_c   1.000
_cell.angle_alpha   90.00
_cell.angle_beta   90.00
_cell.angle_gamma   90.00
#
_symmetry.space_group_name_H-M   'P 1'
#
loop_
_entity.id
_entity.type
_entity.pdbx_description
1 polymer ?
#
loop_
_entity_poly.entity_id
_entity_poly.type
_entity_poly.pdbx_seq_one_letter_code
_entity_poly.pdbx_strand_id
1 'polypeptide(L)'
;MNTRFAVYFRHFILLSLLALINIIVFESTANAQHTDDDFAENIQQIKKRGVIFVLPEDEYEYVDDYQQLLSNAWTLSPIKVIKYSDLSSYPRENGKYCYFTIGVSKFMTVRDAGGSYSSIHYYLTLSVPYARSGSLETQPDELYRIELYPEMRAVLRPSTKDITHALYTRTILRNFKLPYMLAYVKFVQQNLLQGKKVSVTDFYRDKILLEKLKNDTLYVLKNTLFSRNKFNGKESEIEEEFFKSYPGKYKYVSTDELIDLIKSRGDSNPLYLFEYVQSGTDKHVSVLDVSSGTMVYRRYTPISYNIKDKDLRAILE
;
A
#
# COMPACT_ATOMS: atom_id res chain seq x y z
N MET A 1 29.39 -69.32 -15.51
CA MET A 1 30.29 -69.87 -14.49
C MET A 1 30.90 -68.68 -13.74
N ASN A 2 30.68 -68.64 -12.42
CA ASN A 2 31.26 -67.75 -11.39
C ASN A 2 30.82 -66.27 -11.24
N THR A 3 29.68 -66.17 -10.56
CA THR A 3 29.32 -65.35 -9.37
C THR A 3 30.34 -64.49 -8.60
N ARG A 4 29.87 -63.26 -8.27
CA ARG A 4 29.76 -62.55 -6.95
C ARG A 4 30.99 -61.88 -6.31
N PHE A 5 30.85 -60.57 -6.01
CA PHE A 5 30.99 -59.89 -4.70
C PHE A 5 30.65 -58.39 -4.91
N ALA A 6 29.43 -57.91 -4.65
CA ALA A 6 28.85 -57.40 -3.39
C ALA A 6 29.41 -56.06 -2.85
N VAL A 7 28.62 -54.99 -3.08
CA VAL A 7 28.10 -53.97 -2.12
C VAL A 7 29.10 -53.18 -1.26
N TYR A 8 29.17 -51.84 -1.42
CA TYR A 8 28.73 -50.81 -0.45
C TYR A 8 29.11 -49.36 -0.86
N PHE A 9 28.23 -48.42 -0.47
CA PHE A 9 28.45 -46.98 -0.19
C PHE A 9 28.16 -45.85 -1.22
N ARG A 10 26.89 -45.39 -1.15
CA ARG A 10 26.40 -44.01 -0.88
C ARG A 10 26.75 -42.82 -1.80
N HIS A 11 25.64 -42.22 -2.27
CA HIS A 11 25.35 -40.76 -2.37
C HIS A 11 26.19 -39.93 -3.36
N PHE A 12 25.59 -39.59 -4.51
CA PHE A 12 25.55 -38.20 -4.94
C PHE A 12 24.30 -37.90 -5.78
N ILE A 13 23.73 -36.75 -5.47
CA ILE A 13 22.47 -36.13 -5.89
C ILE A 13 22.72 -35.41 -7.21
N LEU A 14 21.81 -35.42 -8.19
CA LEU A 14 21.01 -34.22 -8.51
C LEU A 14 19.98 -34.42 -9.63
N LEU A 15 18.79 -33.92 -9.30
CA LEU A 15 17.57 -33.81 -10.07
C LEU A 15 17.75 -33.00 -11.36
N SER A 16 17.26 -33.54 -12.46
CA SER A 16 16.84 -32.77 -13.63
C SER A 16 15.45 -32.19 -13.38
N LEU A 17 15.38 -30.90 -13.01
CA LEU A 17 14.14 -30.15 -12.88
C LEU A 17 13.86 -29.40 -14.20
N LEU A 18 12.82 -29.84 -14.91
CA LEU A 18 12.23 -29.15 -16.06
C LEU A 18 11.50 -27.89 -15.57
N ALA A 19 12.08 -26.72 -15.78
CA ALA A 19 11.39 -25.45 -15.64
C ALA A 19 10.75 -25.04 -16.98
N LEU A 20 9.45 -25.28 -17.11
CA LEU A 20 8.62 -24.69 -18.16
C LEU A 20 8.38 -23.21 -17.81
N ILE A 21 9.11 -22.32 -18.47
CA ILE A 21 8.88 -20.87 -18.42
C ILE A 21 7.74 -20.56 -19.39
N ASN A 22 6.55 -20.27 -18.87
CA ASN A 22 5.51 -19.60 -19.64
C ASN A 22 5.86 -18.11 -19.73
N ILE A 23 6.41 -17.67 -20.87
CA ILE A 23 6.58 -16.25 -21.18
C ILE A 23 5.23 -15.72 -21.67
N ILE A 24 4.57 -14.92 -20.84
CA ILE A 24 3.42 -14.12 -21.27
C ILE A 24 3.97 -12.78 -21.77
N VAL A 25 3.90 -12.56 -23.08
CA VAL A 25 4.23 -11.27 -23.70
C VAL A 25 3.01 -10.38 -23.63
N PHE A 26 3.12 -9.25 -22.92
CA PHE A 26 2.14 -8.17 -23.00
C PHE A 26 2.66 -7.11 -23.95
N GLU A 27 1.99 -6.91 -25.08
CA GLU A 27 2.15 -5.70 -25.89
C GLU A 27 1.27 -4.60 -25.29
N SER A 28 1.88 -3.57 -24.69
CA SER A 28 1.20 -2.33 -24.35
C SER A 28 1.60 -1.23 -25.32
N THR A 29 0.62 -0.68 -26.05
CA THR A 29 0.82 0.45 -26.94
C THR A 29 1.15 1.72 -26.16
N ALA A 30 2.25 2.35 -26.58
CA ALA A 30 2.86 3.60 -26.14
C ALA A 30 1.98 4.63 -25.41
N ASN A 31 2.31 4.87 -24.14
CA ASN A 31 2.65 6.21 -23.62
C ASN A 31 3.40 6.08 -22.29
N ALA A 32 4.61 6.68 -22.26
CA ALA A 32 5.67 6.61 -21.23
C ALA A 32 6.36 5.24 -21.07
N GLN A 33 7.41 5.00 -21.87
CA GLN A 33 8.45 4.02 -21.56
C GLN A 33 9.12 4.41 -20.23
N HIS A 34 8.69 3.77 -19.14
CA HIS A 34 9.52 3.59 -17.96
C HIS A 34 10.02 2.17 -17.98
N THR A 35 11.31 2.03 -18.21
CA THR A 35 12.00 0.75 -18.35
C THR A 35 12.31 0.17 -16.96
N ASP A 36 12.61 -1.13 -16.88
CA ASP A 36 13.12 -1.74 -15.64
C ASP A 36 14.43 -1.08 -15.16
N ASP A 37 15.20 -0.49 -16.09
CA ASP A 37 16.43 0.25 -15.81
C ASP A 37 16.15 1.51 -14.95
N ASP A 38 15.06 2.23 -15.22
CA ASP A 38 14.64 3.41 -14.44
C ASP A 38 14.27 3.02 -13.00
N PHE A 39 13.66 1.84 -12.82
CA PHE A 39 13.29 1.33 -11.49
C PHE A 39 14.53 0.98 -10.65
N ALA A 40 15.50 0.29 -11.26
CA ALA A 40 16.76 -0.04 -10.60
C ALA A 40 17.57 1.21 -10.24
N GLU A 41 17.65 2.20 -11.14
CA GLU A 41 18.32 3.48 -10.87
C GLU A 41 17.64 4.23 -9.72
N ASN A 42 16.32 4.30 -9.71
CA ASN A 42 15.57 4.96 -8.66
C ASN A 42 15.80 4.34 -7.27
N ILE A 43 15.95 3.02 -7.17
CA ILE A 43 16.37 2.35 -5.93
C ILE A 43 17.75 2.83 -5.47
N GLN A 44 18.71 3.00 -6.40
CA GLN A 44 20.03 3.52 -6.06
C GLN A 44 19.98 4.97 -5.59
N GLN A 45 19.10 5.80 -6.17
CA GLN A 45 18.92 7.17 -5.73
C GLN A 45 18.34 7.23 -4.31
N ILE A 46 17.37 6.37 -3.98
CA ILE A 46 16.82 6.26 -2.63
C ILE A 46 17.90 5.92 -1.60
N LYS A 47 18.77 4.96 -1.91
CA LYS A 47 19.88 4.58 -1.01
C LYS A 47 20.86 5.72 -0.75
N LYS A 48 21.00 6.67 -1.68
CA LYS A 48 21.92 7.81 -1.60
C LYS A 48 21.29 9.05 -0.95
N ARG A 49 19.97 9.13 -0.88
CA ARG A 49 19.22 10.33 -0.47
C ARG A 49 18.41 10.06 0.79
N GLY A 50 18.25 11.07 1.63
CA GLY A 50 17.32 10.96 2.75
C GLY A 50 15.87 10.87 2.25
N VAL A 51 15.00 10.19 2.98
CA VAL A 51 13.56 10.16 2.70
C VAL A 51 12.83 11.15 3.61
N ILE A 52 11.97 11.96 3.03
CA ILE A 52 11.02 12.80 3.77
C ILE A 52 9.64 12.14 3.70
N PHE A 53 9.08 11.84 4.86
CA PHE A 53 7.71 11.38 5.01
C PHE A 53 6.85 12.54 5.52
N VAL A 54 5.89 12.99 4.72
CA VAL A 54 5.09 14.17 5.03
C VAL A 54 3.78 13.76 5.68
N LEU A 55 3.53 14.25 6.90
CA LEU A 55 2.31 13.96 7.64
C LEU A 55 1.17 14.94 7.33
N PRO A 56 -0.07 14.45 7.19
CA PRO A 56 -1.27 15.29 7.29
C PRO A 56 -1.52 15.74 8.74
N GLU A 57 -2.23 16.85 8.89
CA GLU A 57 -2.54 17.49 10.18
C GLU A 57 -3.35 16.58 11.11
N ASP A 58 -4.18 15.71 10.55
CA ASP A 58 -4.98 14.74 11.33
C ASP A 58 -4.15 13.64 12.00
N GLU A 59 -2.84 13.59 11.72
CA GLU A 59 -1.89 12.64 12.29
C GLU A 59 -0.80 13.29 13.14
N TYR A 60 -0.86 14.62 13.35
CA TYR A 60 0.20 15.34 14.08
C TYR A 60 0.36 14.93 15.54
N GLU A 61 -0.71 14.43 16.17
CA GLU A 61 -0.63 13.92 17.55
C GLU A 61 0.29 12.70 17.66
N TYR A 62 0.49 11.96 16.56
CA TYR A 62 1.33 10.76 16.50
C TYR A 62 2.71 11.02 15.89
N VAL A 63 3.13 12.28 15.69
CA VAL A 63 4.37 12.61 14.93
C VAL A 63 5.62 11.92 15.48
N ASP A 64 5.76 11.83 16.81
CA ASP A 64 6.91 11.19 17.45
C ASP A 64 6.88 9.68 17.26
N ASP A 65 5.71 9.07 17.35
CA ASP A 65 5.51 7.64 17.08
C ASP A 65 5.78 7.30 15.62
N TYR A 66 5.34 8.15 14.69
CA TYR A 66 5.69 8.03 13.28
C TYR A 66 7.20 8.10 13.09
N GLN A 67 7.87 9.11 13.66
CA GLN A 67 9.32 9.25 13.53
C GLN A 67 10.04 8.01 14.07
N GLN A 68 9.66 7.52 15.25
CA GLN A 68 10.27 6.34 15.86
C GLN A 68 10.03 5.07 15.03
N LEU A 69 8.77 4.73 14.76
CA LEU A 69 8.40 3.45 14.14
C LEU A 69 8.81 3.39 12.67
N LEU A 70 8.69 4.49 11.92
CA LEU A 70 9.12 4.51 10.52
C LEU A 70 10.66 4.49 10.39
N SER A 71 11.41 5.09 11.32
CA SER A 71 12.88 4.98 11.33
C SER A 71 13.36 3.56 11.60
N ASN A 72 12.65 2.82 12.45
CA ASN A 72 12.96 1.41 12.70
C ASN A 72 12.57 0.53 11.49
N ALA A 73 11.45 0.84 10.84
CA ALA A 73 10.98 0.11 9.69
C ALA A 73 11.81 0.37 8.43
N TRP A 74 12.26 1.60 8.20
CA TRP A 74 12.96 2.01 6.97
C TRP A 74 14.48 2.12 7.19
N THR A 75 15.20 1.24 6.51
CA THR A 75 16.65 1.00 6.62
C THR A 75 17.41 1.29 5.33
N LEU A 76 16.71 1.55 4.22
CA LEU A 76 17.34 1.85 2.92
C LEU A 76 18.17 3.14 2.93
N SER A 77 17.73 4.13 3.71
CA SER A 77 18.40 5.42 3.89
C SER A 77 17.81 6.14 5.11
N PRO A 78 18.38 7.26 5.59
CA PRO A 78 17.78 8.02 6.68
C PRO A 78 16.38 8.52 6.31
N ILE A 79 15.38 8.24 7.15
CA ILE A 79 14.02 8.76 6.99
C ILE A 79 13.73 9.83 8.05
N LYS A 80 13.10 10.92 7.62
CA LYS A 80 12.60 11.99 8.49
C LYS A 80 11.12 12.19 8.26
N VAL A 81 10.37 12.13 9.35
CA VAL A 81 8.96 12.47 9.39
C VAL A 81 8.84 13.96 9.67
N ILE A 82 8.04 14.66 8.87
CA ILE A 82 7.81 16.09 9.01
C ILE A 82 6.33 16.42 8.96
N LYS A 83 5.96 17.54 9.58
CA LYS A 83 4.66 18.17 9.40
C LYS A 83 4.57 18.76 7.99
N TYR A 84 3.37 18.78 7.40
CA TYR A 84 3.15 19.41 6.10
C TYR A 84 3.54 20.90 6.08
N SER A 85 3.37 21.61 7.21
CA SER A 85 3.80 23.01 7.38
C SER A 85 5.30 23.21 7.12
N ASP A 86 6.11 22.18 7.35
CA ASP A 86 7.56 22.26 7.30
C ASP A 86 8.13 21.83 5.94
N LEU A 87 7.26 21.36 5.02
CA LEU A 87 7.66 20.84 3.70
C LEU A 87 8.47 21.85 2.87
N SER A 88 8.18 23.15 3.01
CA SER A 88 8.91 24.22 2.33
C SER A 88 10.40 24.29 2.72
N SER A 89 10.77 23.75 3.89
CA SER A 89 12.17 23.63 4.33
C SER A 89 12.92 22.46 3.66
N TYR A 90 12.23 21.65 2.87
CA TYR A 90 12.76 20.49 2.15
C TYR A 90 12.43 20.59 0.64
N PRO A 91 12.88 21.66 -0.05
CA PRO A 91 12.54 21.88 -1.46
C PRO A 91 13.02 20.73 -2.34
N ARG A 92 12.19 20.29 -3.29
CA ARG A 92 12.49 19.16 -4.19
C ARG A 92 13.65 19.51 -5.14
N GLU A 93 13.80 20.80 -5.41
CA GLU A 93 14.78 21.42 -6.31
C GLU A 93 16.22 21.28 -5.84
N ASN A 94 16.46 20.88 -4.58
CA ASN A 94 17.81 20.60 -4.09
C ASN A 94 18.27 19.16 -4.40
N GLY A 95 17.38 18.26 -4.85
CA GLY A 95 17.69 16.87 -5.18
C GLY A 95 18.21 16.02 -4.03
N LYS A 96 18.17 16.55 -2.79
CA LYS A 96 18.78 15.92 -1.61
C LYS A 96 17.92 14.79 -1.04
N TYR A 97 16.62 14.85 -1.29
CA TYR A 97 15.66 13.94 -0.67
C TYR A 97 14.79 13.21 -1.69
N CYS A 98 14.28 12.05 -1.28
CA CYS A 98 13.13 11.37 -1.85
C CYS A 98 11.91 11.63 -0.95
N TYR A 99 10.70 11.45 -1.45
CA TYR A 99 9.50 11.89 -0.72
C TYR A 99 8.38 10.86 -0.73
N PHE A 100 7.87 10.52 0.44
CA PHE A 100 6.52 10.00 0.61
C PHE A 100 5.55 11.17 0.70
N THR A 101 4.81 11.41 -0.39
CA THR A 101 3.81 12.50 -0.46
C THR A 101 2.48 12.03 -1.03
N ILE A 102 1.41 12.66 -0.61
CA ILE A 102 0.08 12.51 -1.19
C ILE A 102 0.04 13.13 -2.60
N GLY A 103 -0.45 12.35 -3.56
CA GLY A 103 -0.72 12.75 -4.94
C GLY A 103 -2.18 12.52 -5.34
N VAL A 104 -2.56 13.10 -6.47
CA VAL A 104 -3.90 13.01 -7.04
C VAL A 104 -3.80 12.76 -8.54
N SER A 105 -4.53 11.75 -9.03
CA SER A 105 -4.62 11.45 -10.46
C SER A 105 -6.09 11.42 -10.88
N LYS A 106 -6.41 12.14 -11.96
CA LYS A 106 -7.75 12.14 -12.56
C LYS A 106 -7.70 11.28 -13.82
N PHE A 107 -8.48 10.21 -13.83
CA PHE A 107 -8.67 9.36 -14.99
C PHE A 107 -10.01 9.69 -15.63
N MET A 108 -10.03 9.82 -16.95
CA MET A 108 -11.26 9.88 -17.72
C MET A 108 -11.36 8.60 -18.54
N THR A 109 -12.41 7.81 -18.28
CA THR A 109 -12.72 6.63 -19.08
C THR A 109 -13.85 7.00 -20.03
N VAL A 110 -13.59 6.88 -21.34
CA VAL A 110 -14.60 7.00 -22.39
C VAL A 110 -15.10 5.60 -22.73
N ARG A 111 -16.41 5.38 -22.74
CA ARG A 111 -17.03 4.13 -23.20
C ARG A 111 -17.43 4.25 -24.67
N ASP A 112 -17.24 3.17 -25.42
CA ASP A 112 -17.59 3.09 -26.86
C ASP A 112 -19.08 3.38 -27.14
N ALA A 113 -19.96 3.21 -26.15
CA ALA A 113 -21.40 3.47 -26.26
C ALA A 113 -21.84 4.90 -25.83
N GLY A 114 -20.93 5.89 -25.86
CA GLY A 114 -21.28 7.31 -25.76
C GLY A 114 -21.36 7.91 -24.34
N GLY A 115 -20.77 7.26 -23.33
CA GLY A 115 -20.69 7.78 -21.97
C GLY A 115 -19.25 7.93 -21.50
N SER A 116 -18.92 8.99 -20.77
CA SER A 116 -17.65 9.11 -20.05
C SER A 116 -17.88 9.12 -18.55
N TYR A 117 -16.97 8.52 -17.78
CA TYR A 117 -16.90 8.74 -16.34
C TYR A 117 -15.48 9.15 -15.96
N SER A 118 -15.37 10.05 -15.00
CA SER A 118 -14.09 10.42 -14.42
C SER A 118 -13.94 9.79 -13.04
N SER A 119 -12.83 9.10 -12.79
CA SER A 119 -12.42 8.70 -11.45
C SER A 119 -11.28 9.61 -10.97
N ILE A 120 -11.35 10.04 -9.72
CA ILE A 120 -10.25 10.73 -9.05
C ILE A 120 -9.68 9.74 -8.04
N HIS A 121 -8.39 9.49 -8.15
CA HIS A 121 -7.65 8.64 -7.25
C HIS A 121 -6.72 9.51 -6.41
N TYR A 122 -6.68 9.19 -5.13
CA TYR A 122 -5.83 9.82 -4.14
C TYR A 122 -4.86 8.75 -3.69
N TYR A 123 -3.59 9.08 -3.56
CA TYR A 123 -2.60 8.07 -3.23
C TYR A 123 -1.42 8.66 -2.48
N LEU A 124 -0.78 7.83 -1.66
CA LEU A 124 0.57 8.09 -1.17
C LEU A 124 1.55 7.48 -2.17
N THR A 125 2.57 8.24 -2.55
CA THR A 125 3.64 7.74 -3.43
C THR A 125 5.01 8.04 -2.89
N LEU A 126 5.95 7.10 -3.12
CA LEU A 126 7.37 7.34 -2.99
C LEU A 126 7.91 7.89 -4.32
N SER A 127 8.37 9.13 -4.28
CA SER A 127 8.90 9.84 -5.44
C SER A 127 10.39 10.13 -5.31
N VAL A 128 11.10 10.05 -6.44
CA VAL A 128 12.52 10.36 -6.56
C VAL A 128 12.66 11.57 -7.50
N PRO A 129 13.25 12.70 -7.06
CA PRO A 129 13.51 13.81 -7.96
C PRO A 129 14.51 13.44 -9.06
N TYR A 130 14.20 13.75 -10.31
CA TYR A 130 15.03 13.52 -11.49
C TYR A 130 15.24 14.82 -12.26
N ALA A 131 16.36 14.93 -12.99
CA ALA A 131 16.66 16.14 -13.76
C ALA A 131 15.95 16.11 -15.12
N ARG A 132 15.20 17.17 -15.42
CA ARG A 132 14.58 17.40 -16.72
C ARG A 132 14.80 18.84 -17.15
N SER A 133 15.43 19.04 -18.31
CA SER A 133 15.65 20.37 -18.91
C SER A 133 16.31 21.39 -17.97
N GLY A 134 17.21 20.94 -17.10
CA GLY A 134 17.92 21.81 -16.14
C GLY A 134 17.17 22.10 -14.83
N SER A 135 15.93 21.63 -14.69
CA SER A 135 15.17 21.65 -13.42
C SER A 135 15.02 20.23 -12.85
N LEU A 136 14.96 20.11 -11.53
CA LEU A 136 14.56 18.85 -10.90
C LEU A 136 13.04 18.75 -10.88
N GLU A 137 12.51 17.70 -11.48
CA GLU A 137 11.11 17.32 -11.48
C GLU A 137 10.92 16.03 -10.65
N THR A 138 9.68 15.72 -10.30
CA THR A 138 9.29 14.41 -9.75
C THR A 138 8.17 13.89 -10.61
N GLN A 139 8.24 12.66 -11.14
CA GLN A 139 7.04 12.16 -11.81
C GLN A 139 6.07 11.62 -10.76
N PRO A 140 4.77 11.87 -10.94
CA PRO A 140 3.77 11.09 -10.25
C PRO A 140 3.92 9.60 -10.64
N ASP A 141 3.68 8.69 -9.69
CA ASP A 141 3.56 7.23 -9.90
C ASP A 141 4.86 6.40 -10.09
N GLU A 142 6.06 6.94 -9.82
CA GLU A 142 7.31 6.34 -10.33
C GLU A 142 7.87 5.07 -9.63
N LEU A 143 7.50 4.77 -8.39
CA LEU A 143 8.03 3.58 -7.70
C LEU A 143 6.98 2.75 -7.00
N TYR A 144 6.24 3.39 -6.10
CA TYR A 144 5.23 2.74 -5.27
C TYR A 144 4.05 3.67 -5.08
N ARG A 145 2.86 3.11 -5.23
CA ARG A 145 1.58 3.80 -5.05
C ARG A 145 0.74 3.03 -4.06
N ILE A 146 0.18 3.76 -3.10
CA ILE A 146 -0.75 3.25 -2.08
C ILE A 146 -2.02 4.08 -2.23
N GLU A 147 -3.14 3.44 -2.56
CA GLU A 147 -4.43 4.14 -2.67
C GLU A 147 -4.87 4.68 -1.31
N LEU A 148 -5.34 5.91 -1.29
CA LEU A 148 -5.87 6.59 -0.11
C LEU A 148 -7.38 6.75 -0.21
N TYR A 149 -8.04 6.68 0.95
CA TYR A 149 -9.49 6.81 1.09
C TYR A 149 -9.85 8.11 1.82
N PRO A 150 -9.97 9.24 1.10
CA PRO A 150 -10.46 10.48 1.70
C PRO A 150 -11.96 10.41 2.01
N GLU A 151 -12.38 11.16 3.02
CA GLU A 151 -13.81 11.44 3.20
C GLU A 151 -14.41 12.19 2.00
N MET A 152 -15.71 12.00 1.75
CA MET A 152 -16.35 12.50 0.51
C MET A 152 -16.26 14.01 0.33
N ARG A 153 -16.21 14.78 1.42
CA ARG A 153 -16.17 16.24 1.35
C ARG A 153 -14.98 16.75 0.54
N ALA A 154 -13.85 16.04 0.59
CA ALA A 154 -12.65 16.37 -0.18
C ALA A 154 -12.76 16.03 -1.68
N VAL A 155 -13.66 15.11 -2.04
CA VAL A 155 -13.83 14.62 -3.43
C VAL A 155 -14.66 15.59 -4.29
N LEU A 156 -15.50 16.42 -3.67
CA LEU A 156 -16.50 17.24 -4.37
C LEU A 156 -16.00 18.62 -4.86
N ARG A 157 -14.74 19.02 -4.60
CA ARG A 157 -14.23 20.37 -4.96
C ARG A 157 -12.74 20.43 -5.37
N PRO A 158 -12.31 20.02 -6.58
CA PRO A 158 -10.91 20.20 -6.97
C PRO A 158 -10.68 21.44 -7.84
N SER A 159 -9.87 22.37 -7.33
CA SER A 159 -8.74 22.91 -8.11
C SER A 159 -7.50 22.09 -7.71
N THR A 160 -6.56 21.82 -8.63
CA THR A 160 -5.41 20.92 -8.37
C THR A 160 -4.38 21.48 -7.38
N LYS A 161 -4.28 22.80 -7.24
CA LYS A 161 -3.38 23.43 -6.27
C LYS A 161 -3.96 23.43 -4.86
N ASP A 162 -5.28 23.60 -4.74
CA ASP A 162 -5.97 23.59 -3.46
C ASP A 162 -6.21 22.18 -2.93
N ILE A 163 -6.40 21.18 -3.81
CA ILE A 163 -6.70 19.81 -3.38
C ILE A 163 -5.54 19.19 -2.59
N THR A 164 -4.29 19.38 -3.00
CA THR A 164 -3.14 18.82 -2.29
C THR A 164 -3.03 19.43 -0.89
N HIS A 165 -3.14 20.75 -0.78
CA HIS A 165 -3.17 21.43 0.52
C HIS A 165 -4.35 20.94 1.38
N ALA A 166 -5.55 20.86 0.81
CA ALA A 166 -6.74 20.38 1.52
C ALA A 166 -6.60 18.93 2.01
N LEU A 167 -5.89 18.06 1.26
CA LEU A 167 -5.64 16.68 1.68
C LEU A 167 -4.76 16.61 2.93
N TYR A 168 -3.79 17.52 3.07
CA TYR A 168 -2.96 17.57 4.27
C TYR A 168 -3.61 18.32 5.43
N THR A 169 -4.46 19.32 5.19
CA THR A 169 -4.89 20.24 6.28
C THR A 169 -6.39 20.23 6.59
N ARG A 170 -7.23 19.62 5.75
CA ARG A 170 -8.70 19.74 5.87
C ARG A 170 -9.46 18.45 5.57
N THR A 171 -8.76 17.37 5.26
CA THR A 171 -9.36 16.12 4.83
C THR A 171 -8.97 15.01 5.77
N ILE A 172 -9.96 14.21 6.18
CA ILE A 172 -9.69 12.95 6.86
C ILE A 172 -9.37 11.89 5.82
N LEU A 173 -8.18 11.30 5.92
CA LEU A 173 -7.74 10.18 5.10
C LEU A 173 -7.85 8.91 5.92
N ARG A 174 -8.91 8.12 5.69
CA ARG A 174 -9.34 7.02 6.56
C ARG A 174 -8.29 5.94 6.75
N ASN A 175 -7.47 5.69 5.72
CA ASN A 175 -6.38 4.73 5.76
C ASN A 175 -4.99 5.39 5.86
N PHE A 176 -4.91 6.71 6.09
CA PHE A 176 -3.68 7.38 6.50
C PHE A 176 -3.63 7.44 8.03
N LYS A 177 -3.43 6.26 8.63
CA LYS A 177 -3.26 6.09 10.08
C LYS A 177 -1.95 5.36 10.34
N LEU A 178 -1.28 5.69 11.44
CA LEU A 178 0.07 5.17 11.73
C LEU A 178 0.22 3.66 11.54
N PRO A 179 -0.69 2.80 12.04
CA PRO A 179 -0.59 1.35 11.83
C PRO A 179 -0.58 0.93 10.36
N TYR A 180 -1.40 1.56 9.51
CA TYR A 180 -1.40 1.31 8.07
C TYR A 180 -0.11 1.81 7.43
N MET A 181 0.31 3.04 7.75
CA MET A 181 1.51 3.64 7.18
C MET A 181 2.76 2.86 7.53
N LEU A 182 2.86 2.33 8.75
CA LEU A 182 3.94 1.43 9.15
C LEU A 182 3.97 0.16 8.30
N ALA A 183 2.83 -0.51 8.14
CA ALA A 183 2.72 -1.71 7.30
C ALA A 183 3.10 -1.40 5.85
N TYR A 184 2.66 -0.26 5.32
CA TYR A 184 2.96 0.18 3.97
C TYR A 184 4.43 0.50 3.76
N VAL A 185 5.09 1.21 4.68
CA VAL A 185 6.51 1.53 4.58
C VAL A 185 7.35 0.25 4.62
N LYS A 186 7.00 -0.70 5.50
CA LYS A 186 7.63 -2.04 5.53
C LYS A 186 7.41 -2.79 4.20
N PHE A 187 6.19 -2.79 3.68
CA PHE A 187 5.84 -3.41 2.40
C PHE A 187 6.66 -2.83 1.24
N VAL A 188 6.67 -1.49 1.11
CA VAL A 188 7.41 -0.77 0.06
C VAL A 188 8.89 -1.11 0.16
N GLN A 189 9.49 -1.01 1.34
CA GLN A 189 10.90 -1.34 1.52
C GLN A 189 11.22 -2.77 1.09
N GLN A 190 10.45 -3.76 1.55
CA GLN A 190 10.72 -5.16 1.24
C GLN A 190 10.73 -5.42 -0.26
N ASN A 191 9.77 -4.85 -0.98
CA ASN A 191 9.74 -5.02 -2.42
C ASN A 191 10.85 -4.24 -3.13
N LEU A 192 11.23 -3.04 -2.66
CA LEU A 192 12.39 -2.31 -3.17
C LEU A 192 13.70 -3.09 -2.98
N LEU A 193 13.89 -3.73 -1.82
CA LEU A 193 15.04 -4.59 -1.54
C LEU A 193 15.10 -5.81 -2.46
N GLN A 194 13.94 -6.31 -2.90
CA GLN A 194 13.81 -7.43 -3.83
C GLN A 194 13.84 -7.00 -5.31
N GLY A 195 13.94 -5.70 -5.60
CA GLY A 195 13.84 -5.20 -6.97
C GLY A 195 12.48 -5.48 -7.62
N LYS A 196 11.42 -5.65 -6.82
CA LYS A 196 10.08 -5.99 -7.29
C LYS A 196 9.25 -4.71 -7.42
N LYS A 197 8.56 -4.55 -8.55
CA LYS A 197 7.49 -3.57 -8.76
C LYS A 197 6.14 -4.22 -8.44
N VAL A 198 5.25 -3.49 -7.80
CA VAL A 198 3.91 -3.96 -7.43
C VAL A 198 2.87 -3.00 -7.96
N SER A 199 1.83 -3.53 -8.60
CA SER A 199 0.66 -2.76 -8.99
C SER A 199 -0.32 -2.65 -7.81
N VAL A 200 -1.10 -1.59 -7.74
CA VAL A 200 -2.24 -1.47 -6.79
C VAL A 200 -3.37 -2.46 -7.09
N THR A 201 -3.44 -2.97 -8.32
CA THR A 201 -4.47 -3.91 -8.78
C THR A 201 -4.10 -5.38 -8.59
N ASP A 202 -2.85 -5.70 -8.23
CA ASP A 202 -2.42 -7.09 -8.06
C ASP A 202 -3.23 -7.77 -6.96
N PHE A 203 -3.61 -9.03 -7.22
CA PHE A 203 -4.27 -9.89 -6.25
C PHE A 203 -3.23 -10.54 -5.33
N TYR A 204 -3.44 -10.43 -4.02
CA TYR A 204 -2.59 -11.06 -3.00
C TYR A 204 -3.38 -12.11 -2.24
N ARG A 205 -2.76 -13.28 -2.05
CA ARG A 205 -3.29 -14.36 -1.20
C ARG A 205 -2.15 -15.23 -0.69
N ASP A 206 -1.59 -14.86 0.46
CA ASP A 206 -0.59 -15.67 1.16
C ASP A 206 -1.28 -16.79 1.95
N LYS A 207 -1.23 -18.00 1.41
CA LYS A 207 -1.88 -19.16 2.04
C LYS A 207 -1.33 -19.44 3.44
N ILE A 208 -0.03 -19.26 3.68
CA ILE A 208 0.60 -19.60 4.96
C ILE A 208 0.13 -18.62 6.04
N LEU A 209 0.12 -17.32 5.74
CA LEU A 209 -0.34 -16.30 6.67
C LEU A 209 -1.86 -16.35 6.86
N LEU A 210 -2.64 -16.70 5.83
CA LEU A 210 -4.08 -16.91 5.96
C LEU A 210 -4.42 -18.12 6.85
N GLU A 211 -3.69 -19.23 6.77
CA GLU A 211 -3.89 -20.36 7.69
C GLU A 211 -3.57 -19.97 9.15
N LYS A 212 -2.57 -19.10 9.38
CA LYS A 212 -2.31 -18.54 10.71
C LYS A 212 -3.45 -17.62 11.16
N LEU A 213 -3.93 -16.74 10.28
CA LEU A 213 -5.02 -15.82 10.55
C LEU A 213 -6.33 -16.53 10.92
N LYS A 214 -6.62 -17.71 10.35
CA LYS A 214 -7.80 -18.52 10.74
C LYS A 214 -7.89 -18.77 12.25
N ASN A 215 -6.74 -18.82 12.92
CA ASN A 215 -6.63 -19.12 14.35
C ASN A 215 -6.29 -17.89 15.21
N ASP A 216 -6.03 -16.74 14.59
CA ASP A 216 -5.67 -15.47 15.23
C ASP A 216 -6.81 -14.43 15.08
N THR A 217 -6.56 -13.21 15.54
CA THR A 217 -7.51 -12.10 15.50
C THR A 217 -7.21 -11.17 14.33
N LEU A 218 -8.23 -10.89 13.52
CA LEU A 218 -8.23 -9.79 12.56
C LEU A 218 -8.61 -8.49 13.28
N TYR A 219 -7.67 -7.55 13.38
CA TYR A 219 -7.94 -6.23 13.95
C TYR A 219 -8.59 -5.33 12.90
N VAL A 220 -9.60 -4.58 13.31
CA VAL A 220 -10.35 -3.63 12.47
C VAL A 220 -10.27 -2.26 13.12
N LEU A 221 -9.71 -1.27 12.41
CA LEU A 221 -9.57 0.07 12.96
C LEU A 221 -10.93 0.79 12.98
N LYS A 222 -11.33 1.28 14.15
CA LYS A 222 -12.57 2.06 14.33
C LYS A 222 -12.56 3.33 13.47
N ASN A 223 -13.75 3.82 13.10
CA ASN A 223 -13.95 5.06 12.35
C ASN A 223 -13.28 5.09 10.95
N THR A 224 -13.01 3.93 10.35
CA THR A 224 -12.41 3.83 9.00
C THR A 224 -13.33 3.24 7.95
N LEU A 225 -14.45 2.62 8.36
CA LEU A 225 -15.36 1.90 7.47
C LEU A 225 -16.61 2.72 7.17
N PHE A 226 -16.80 3.06 5.91
CA PHE A 226 -17.94 3.85 5.46
C PHE A 226 -18.53 3.26 4.19
N SER A 227 -19.85 3.38 4.09
CA SER A 227 -20.61 3.12 2.87
C SER A 227 -20.96 4.44 2.22
N ARG A 228 -21.05 4.42 0.88
CA ARG A 228 -21.42 5.57 0.06
C ARG A 228 -22.73 5.31 -0.66
N ASN A 229 -23.63 6.29 -0.61
CA ASN A 229 -24.76 6.36 -1.53
C ASN A 229 -24.30 6.92 -2.88
N LYS A 230 -24.38 6.10 -3.93
CA LYS A 230 -23.91 6.45 -5.29
C LYS A 230 -24.67 7.60 -5.96
N PHE A 231 -25.88 7.93 -5.50
CA PHE A 231 -26.74 8.94 -6.13
C PHE A 231 -26.52 10.33 -5.55
N ASN A 232 -26.38 10.44 -4.23
CA ASN A 232 -26.26 11.73 -3.54
C ASN A 232 -24.89 11.94 -2.87
N GLY A 233 -24.00 10.94 -2.93
CA GLY A 233 -22.66 11.00 -2.33
C GLY A 233 -22.65 10.99 -0.80
N LYS A 234 -23.80 10.86 -0.12
CA LYS A 234 -23.82 10.78 1.34
C LYS A 234 -23.08 9.54 1.80
N GLU A 235 -22.29 9.71 2.85
CA GLU A 235 -21.58 8.62 3.52
C GLU A 235 -22.28 8.26 4.82
N SER A 236 -22.16 7.00 5.21
CA SER A 236 -22.65 6.49 6.48
C SER A 236 -21.64 5.47 6.99
N GLU A 237 -21.27 5.59 8.26
CA GLU A 237 -20.39 4.63 8.91
C GLU A 237 -20.99 3.23 8.82
N ILE A 238 -20.13 2.23 8.64
CA ILE A 238 -20.53 0.84 8.62
C ILE A 238 -20.55 0.34 10.06
N GLU A 239 -21.73 -0.08 10.52
CA GLU A 239 -21.96 -0.67 11.84
C GLU A 239 -21.02 -1.85 12.10
N GLU A 240 -20.56 -2.02 13.35
CA GLU A 240 -19.63 -3.09 13.72
C GLU A 240 -20.18 -4.50 13.39
N GLU A 241 -21.51 -4.64 13.45
CA GLU A 241 -22.30 -5.83 13.09
C GLU A 241 -22.00 -6.37 11.69
N PHE A 242 -21.64 -5.50 10.75
CA PHE A 242 -21.28 -5.87 9.38
C PHE A 242 -20.17 -6.94 9.32
N PHE A 243 -19.25 -6.89 10.28
CA PHE A 243 -18.12 -7.82 10.35
C PHE A 243 -18.50 -9.24 10.81
N LYS A 244 -19.73 -9.48 11.27
CA LYS A 244 -20.18 -10.84 11.63
C LYS A 244 -20.13 -11.84 10.47
N SER A 245 -20.09 -11.35 9.23
CA SER A 245 -19.93 -12.20 8.05
C SER A 245 -18.50 -12.69 7.82
N TYR A 246 -17.51 -12.13 8.53
CA TYR A 246 -16.13 -12.63 8.51
C TYR A 246 -16.05 -13.98 9.26
N PRO A 247 -15.50 -15.05 8.66
CA PRO A 247 -15.53 -16.39 9.24
C PRO A 247 -14.54 -16.61 10.39
N GLY A 248 -13.59 -15.70 10.62
CA GLY A 248 -12.58 -15.80 11.68
C GLY A 248 -12.88 -14.93 12.90
N LYS A 249 -11.96 -14.91 13.88
CA LYS A 249 -12.03 -13.99 15.01
C LYS A 249 -11.65 -12.58 14.55
N TYR A 250 -12.38 -11.58 15.02
CA TYR A 250 -12.07 -10.18 14.75
C TYR A 250 -12.24 -9.31 16.00
N LYS A 251 -11.57 -8.16 16.03
CA LYS A 251 -11.69 -7.18 17.10
C LYS A 251 -11.59 -5.75 16.55
N TYR A 252 -12.56 -4.91 16.88
CA TYR A 252 -12.46 -3.47 16.66
C TYR A 252 -11.53 -2.83 17.69
N VAL A 253 -10.64 -1.96 17.22
CA VAL A 253 -9.62 -1.26 18.05
C VAL A 253 -9.51 0.21 17.65
N SER A 254 -9.14 1.07 18.59
CA SER A 254 -8.72 2.45 18.30
C SER A 254 -7.30 2.51 17.73
N THR A 255 -6.91 3.68 17.22
CA THR A 255 -5.53 3.94 16.78
C THR A 255 -4.54 3.77 17.93
N ASP A 256 -4.84 4.34 19.10
CA ASP A 256 -3.97 4.24 20.29
C ASP A 256 -3.79 2.79 20.74
N GLU A 257 -4.88 2.03 20.86
CA GLU A 257 -4.83 0.61 21.23
C GLU A 257 -3.97 -0.20 20.26
N LEU A 258 -4.03 0.14 18.96
CA LEU A 258 -3.28 -0.54 17.93
C LEU A 258 -1.80 -0.15 17.95
N ILE A 259 -1.47 1.12 18.22
CA ILE A 259 -0.09 1.60 18.40
C ILE A 259 0.54 0.91 19.63
N ASP A 260 -0.16 0.85 20.76
CA ASP A 260 0.30 0.17 21.97
C ASP A 260 0.51 -1.32 21.72
N LEU A 261 -0.40 -1.95 20.97
CA LEU A 261 -0.25 -3.35 20.57
C LEU A 261 0.98 -3.56 19.68
N ILE A 262 1.24 -2.68 18.71
CA ILE A 262 2.44 -2.74 17.85
C ILE A 262 3.71 -2.64 18.71
N LYS A 263 3.77 -1.67 19.62
CA LYS A 263 4.93 -1.44 20.50
C LYS A 263 5.18 -2.61 21.47
N SER A 264 4.13 -3.25 21.96
CA SER A 264 4.23 -4.33 22.96
C SER A 264 4.43 -5.72 22.35
N ARG A 265 3.86 -6.00 21.17
CA ARG A 265 3.88 -7.34 20.54
C ARG A 265 5.23 -7.68 19.90
N GLY A 266 5.97 -6.66 19.44
CA GLY A 266 7.23 -6.82 18.72
C GLY A 266 7.07 -7.48 17.33
N ASP A 267 8.14 -7.53 16.55
CA ASP A 267 8.08 -7.98 15.14
C ASP A 267 7.95 -9.51 14.97
N SER A 268 8.08 -10.30 16.05
CA SER A 268 8.13 -11.77 15.98
C SER A 268 6.75 -12.43 15.80
N ASN A 269 5.68 -11.74 16.15
CA ASN A 269 4.32 -12.26 16.07
C ASN A 269 3.50 -11.43 15.07
N PRO A 270 2.87 -12.05 14.06
CA PRO A 270 2.04 -11.33 13.09
C PRO A 270 0.95 -10.52 13.78
N LEU A 271 0.65 -9.35 13.24
CA LEU A 271 -0.46 -8.50 13.68
C LEU A 271 -1.31 -8.19 12.47
N TYR A 272 -2.44 -8.88 12.34
CA TYR A 272 -3.29 -8.79 11.16
C TYR A 272 -4.27 -7.61 11.25
N LEU A 273 -4.11 -6.65 10.36
CA LEU A 273 -4.93 -5.46 10.26
C LEU A 273 -5.76 -5.51 8.98
N PHE A 274 -7.07 -5.43 9.14
CA PHE A 274 -8.00 -5.26 8.03
C PHE A 274 -7.91 -3.85 7.46
N GLU A 275 -8.00 -3.72 6.14
CA GLU A 275 -8.13 -2.43 5.47
C GLU A 275 -9.20 -2.48 4.38
N TYR A 276 -9.99 -1.40 4.31
CA TYR A 276 -10.89 -1.12 3.22
C TYR A 276 -10.60 0.27 2.64
N VAL A 277 -10.35 0.31 1.34
CA VAL A 277 -10.07 1.56 0.62
C VAL A 277 -11.05 1.67 -0.54
N GLN A 278 -11.85 2.75 -0.54
CA GLN A 278 -12.60 3.14 -1.73
C GLN A 278 -11.80 4.22 -2.46
N SER A 279 -11.27 3.90 -3.64
CA SER A 279 -10.52 4.85 -4.47
C SER A 279 -11.27 5.11 -5.77
N GLY A 280 -11.76 6.33 -5.93
CA GLY A 280 -12.59 6.71 -7.07
C GLY A 280 -13.83 5.82 -7.20
N THR A 281 -13.88 5.02 -8.26
CA THR A 281 -14.97 4.06 -8.55
C THR A 281 -14.72 2.65 -8.07
N ASP A 282 -13.55 2.42 -7.49
CA ASP A 282 -13.03 1.10 -7.22
C ASP A 282 -12.90 0.87 -5.72
N LYS A 283 -12.75 -0.39 -5.34
CA LYS A 283 -12.44 -0.76 -3.96
C LYS A 283 -11.27 -1.72 -3.87
N HIS A 284 -10.57 -1.62 -2.75
CA HIS A 284 -9.58 -2.57 -2.28
C HIS A 284 -10.03 -3.10 -0.92
N VAL A 285 -9.97 -4.41 -0.76
CA VAL A 285 -10.16 -5.10 0.52
C VAL A 285 -8.87 -5.83 0.80
N SER A 286 -8.21 -5.49 1.90
CA SER A 286 -6.86 -5.98 2.23
C SER A 286 -6.78 -6.51 3.65
N VAL A 287 -5.82 -7.40 3.87
CA VAL A 287 -5.30 -7.75 5.20
C VAL A 287 -3.79 -7.57 5.17
N LEU A 288 -3.30 -6.75 6.08
CA LEU A 288 -1.89 -6.43 6.26
C LEU A 288 -1.38 -7.13 7.52
N ASP A 289 -0.20 -7.76 7.46
CA ASP A 289 0.54 -8.07 8.68
C ASP A 289 1.41 -6.85 9.03
N VAL A 290 1.03 -6.09 10.05
CA VAL A 290 1.73 -4.86 10.45
C VAL A 290 3.13 -5.14 11.01
N SER A 291 3.32 -6.31 11.63
CA SER A 291 4.61 -6.71 12.20
C SER A 291 5.66 -6.92 11.11
N SER A 292 5.30 -7.60 10.02
CA SER A 292 6.24 -7.83 8.92
C SER A 292 6.13 -6.81 7.78
N GLY A 293 5.00 -6.12 7.62
CA GLY A 293 4.66 -5.36 6.42
C GLY A 293 4.16 -6.22 5.26
N THR A 294 3.87 -7.50 5.49
CA THR A 294 3.43 -8.40 4.41
C THR A 294 1.96 -8.15 4.05
N MET A 295 1.68 -8.07 2.74
CA MET A 295 0.31 -8.10 2.23
C MET A 295 -0.23 -9.54 2.27
N VAL A 296 -1.01 -9.88 3.28
CA VAL A 296 -1.55 -11.23 3.51
C VAL A 296 -2.64 -11.54 2.50
N TYR A 297 -3.54 -10.59 2.29
CA TYR A 297 -4.62 -10.67 1.32
C TYR A 297 -4.86 -9.30 0.71
N ARG A 298 -5.14 -9.26 -0.59
CA ARG A 298 -5.68 -8.06 -1.24
C ARG A 298 -6.50 -8.42 -2.43
N ARG A 299 -7.70 -7.85 -2.50
CA ARG A 299 -8.56 -7.93 -3.67
C ARG A 299 -8.98 -6.55 -4.13
N TYR A 300 -8.51 -6.19 -5.31
CA TYR A 300 -9.04 -5.07 -6.09
C TYR A 300 -10.34 -5.47 -6.77
N THR A 301 -11.34 -4.58 -6.77
CA THR A 301 -12.57 -4.74 -7.54
C THR A 301 -12.91 -3.43 -8.26
N PRO A 302 -12.83 -3.39 -9.59
CA PRO A 302 -13.18 -2.20 -10.35
C PRO A 302 -14.70 -1.93 -10.29
N ILE A 303 -15.10 -0.66 -10.38
CA ILE A 303 -16.52 -0.24 -10.50
C ILE A 303 -17.39 -0.83 -9.36
N SER A 304 -16.86 -0.81 -8.14
CA SER A 304 -17.56 -1.30 -6.95
C SER A 304 -17.19 -0.45 -5.74
N TYR A 305 -18.10 0.44 -5.34
CA TYR A 305 -17.82 1.44 -4.31
C TYR A 305 -17.94 0.97 -2.87
N ASN A 306 -18.82 0.01 -2.57
CA ASN A 306 -19.10 -0.41 -1.19
C ASN A 306 -18.59 -1.82 -0.94
N ILE A 307 -18.03 -2.03 0.26
CA ILE A 307 -17.76 -3.36 0.80
C ILE A 307 -19.08 -4.12 1.05
N LYS A 308 -19.03 -5.45 0.92
CA LYS A 308 -20.14 -6.39 1.05
C LYS A 308 -19.70 -7.61 1.84
N ASP A 309 -20.63 -8.34 2.44
CA ASP A 309 -20.36 -9.54 3.23
C ASP A 309 -19.51 -10.59 2.49
N LYS A 310 -19.75 -10.75 1.19
CA LYS A 310 -18.99 -11.67 0.35
C LYS A 310 -17.50 -11.31 0.24
N ASP A 311 -17.16 -10.03 0.44
CA ASP A 311 -15.77 -9.59 0.41
C ASP A 311 -15.05 -9.99 1.70
N LEU A 312 -15.75 -9.95 2.84
CA LEU A 312 -15.24 -10.41 4.14
C LEU A 312 -15.06 -11.93 4.17
N ARG A 313 -16.05 -12.68 3.68
CA ARG A 313 -15.97 -14.15 3.56
C ARG A 313 -14.78 -14.62 2.70
N ALA A 314 -14.57 -13.95 1.56
CA ALA A 314 -13.51 -14.29 0.62
C ALA A 314 -12.07 -14.14 1.17
N ILE A 315 -11.88 -13.51 2.34
CA ILE A 315 -10.56 -13.40 2.97
C ILE A 315 -10.05 -14.81 3.35
N LEU A 316 -10.90 -15.66 3.93
CA LEU A 316 -10.52 -16.98 4.44
C LEU A 316 -11.11 -18.17 3.67
N GLU A 317 -12.14 -17.94 2.84
CA GLU A 317 -12.66 -18.92 1.85
C GLU A 317 -11.74 -18.99 0.63
#